data_AF-A0A0Q7ZAC4-F1
#
_entry.id   AF-A0A0Q7ZAC4-F1
#
_cell.length_a   1.000
_cell.length_b   1.000
_cell.length_c   1.000
_cell.angle_alpha   90.00
_cell.angle_beta   90.00
_cell.angle_gamma   90.00
#
_symmetry.space_group_name_H-M   'P 1'
#
loop_
_entity.id
_entity.type
_entity.pdbx_description
1 polymer ?
#
loop_
_entity_poly.entity_id
_entity_poly.type
_entity_poly.pdbx_seq_one_letter_code
_entity_poly.pdbx_strand_id
1 'polypeptide(L)'
;MTDSLAAVRSAIEELAGFDPLYVPMPQKRELMRGLVAAEAQLAAVRLGVLAVAGDVADDAGAKSAASWLSHDQNLDKRAVHADQVVGRGARATVVPGCCCLGGR
;
A
#
# COMPACT_ATOMS: atom_id res chain seq x y z
N MET A 1 -1.51 13.80 9.09
CA MET A 1 -1.02 12.66 8.25
C MET A 1 -2.10 12.20 7.27
N THR A 2 -3.36 12.15 7.69
CA THR A 2 -4.51 12.04 6.78
C THR A 2 -4.54 13.16 5.73
N ASP A 3 -3.95 14.32 6.01
CA ASP A 3 -3.75 15.43 5.06
C ASP A 3 -2.90 15.02 3.85
N SER A 4 -1.86 14.20 4.06
CA SER A 4 -1.05 13.66 2.97
C SER A 4 -1.83 12.67 2.12
N LEU A 5 -2.73 11.88 2.72
CA LEU A 5 -3.64 11.01 1.97
C LEU A 5 -4.66 11.83 1.17
N ALA A 6 -5.16 12.94 1.71
CA ALA A 6 -6.02 13.86 0.97
C ALA A 6 -5.29 14.47 -0.24
N ALA A 7 -4.02 14.86 -0.08
CA ALA A 7 -3.20 15.33 -1.19
C ALA A 7 -3.00 14.27 -2.28
N VAL A 8 -2.76 13.00 -1.90
CA VAL A 8 -2.69 11.89 -2.87
C VAL A 8 -4.01 11.72 -3.62
N ARG A 9 -5.15 11.76 -2.91
CA ARG A 9 -6.48 11.67 -3.56
C ARG A 9 -6.71 12.81 -4.54
N SER A 10 -6.34 14.04 -4.18
CA SER A 10 -6.42 15.21 -5.07
C SER A 10 -5.56 15.00 -6.33
N ALA A 11 -4.33 14.53 -6.18
CA ALA A 11 -3.45 14.26 -7.32
C ALA A 11 -4.01 13.17 -8.25
N ILE A 12 -4.68 12.14 -7.70
CA ILE A 12 -5.36 11.11 -8.51
C ILE A 12 -6.54 11.72 -9.28
N GLU A 13 -7.32 12.60 -8.66
CA GLU A 13 -8.43 13.30 -9.31
C GLU A 13 -7.94 14.20 -10.45
N GLU A 14 -6.81 14.91 -10.27
CA GLU A 14 -6.16 15.68 -11.32
C GLU A 14 -5.68 14.79 -12.48
N LEU A 15 -5.09 13.63 -12.19
CA LEU A 15 -4.69 12.64 -13.20
C LEU A 15 -5.90 12.02 -13.91
N ALA A 16 -7.05 11.90 -13.25
CA ALA A 16 -8.28 11.42 -13.89
C ALA A 16 -8.93 12.49 -14.79
N GLY A 17 -8.52 13.75 -14.66
CA GLY A 17 -9.11 14.88 -15.39
C GLY A 17 -8.68 15.01 -16.86
N PHE A 18 -7.67 14.26 -17.31
CA PHE A 18 -7.27 14.23 -18.72
C PHE A 18 -7.76 12.97 -19.43
N ASP A 19 -8.10 13.09 -20.71
CA ASP A 19 -8.46 11.94 -21.53
C ASP A 19 -7.18 11.28 -22.11
N PRO A 20 -6.88 10.02 -21.76
CA PRO A 20 -5.69 9.30 -22.25
C PRO A 20 -5.62 9.16 -23.78
N LEU A 21 -6.73 9.35 -24.50
CA LEU A 21 -6.76 9.34 -25.96
C LEU A 21 -5.89 10.45 -26.55
N TYR A 22 -5.97 11.66 -25.99
CA TYR A 22 -5.33 12.88 -26.53
C TYR A 22 -3.90 13.12 -26.03
N VAL A 23 -3.37 12.26 -25.16
CA VAL A 23 -2.00 12.39 -24.68
C VAL A 23 -0.99 11.97 -25.77
N PRO A 24 0.12 12.69 -25.99
CA PRO A 24 1.18 12.23 -26.90
C PRO A 24 1.78 10.89 -26.45
N MET A 25 2.12 10.00 -27.40
CA MET A 25 2.74 8.69 -27.13
C MET A 25 3.89 8.72 -26.10
N PRO A 26 4.90 9.62 -26.19
CA PRO A 26 5.99 9.66 -25.21
C PRO A 26 5.48 9.94 -23.78
N GLN A 27 4.47 10.80 -23.64
CA GLN A 27 3.86 11.11 -22.35
C GLN A 27 2.99 9.95 -21.84
N LYS A 28 2.28 9.22 -22.72
CA LYS A 28 1.57 7.99 -22.33
C LYS A 28 2.53 6.96 -21.74
N ARG A 29 3.70 6.78 -22.37
CA ARG A 29 4.71 5.83 -21.88
C ARG A 29 5.20 6.20 -20.48
N GLU A 30 5.45 7.49 -20.26
CA GLU A 30 5.87 7.98 -18.94
C GLU A 30 4.77 7.77 -17.90
N LEU A 31 3.52 8.12 -18.23
CA LEU A 31 2.36 7.90 -17.37
C LEU A 31 2.20 6.43 -16.98
N MET A 32 2.31 5.49 -17.93
CA MET A 32 2.21 4.06 -17.63
C MET A 32 3.26 3.60 -16.61
N ARG A 33 4.50 4.09 -16.73
CA ARG A 33 5.59 3.73 -15.80
C ARG A 33 5.40 4.38 -14.44
N GLY A 34 5.05 5.66 -14.44
CA GLY A 34 4.82 6.44 -13.22
C GLY A 34 3.66 5.89 -12.40
N LEU A 35 2.55 5.51 -13.05
CA LEU A 35 1.39 4.93 -12.37
C LEU A 35 1.72 3.59 -11.70
N VAL A 36 2.41 2.68 -12.39
CA VAL A 36 2.85 1.41 -11.79
C VAL A 36 3.76 1.63 -10.59
N ALA A 37 4.69 2.59 -10.68
CA ALA A 37 5.57 2.93 -9.56
C ALA A 37 4.78 3.54 -8.38
N ALA A 38 3.83 4.44 -8.66
CA ALA A 38 2.99 5.06 -7.64
C ALA A 38 2.07 4.06 -6.95
N GLU A 39 1.45 3.13 -7.70
CA GLU A 39 0.66 2.04 -7.16
C GLU A 39 1.48 1.15 -6.22
N ALA A 40 2.72 0.79 -6.62
CA ALA A 40 3.61 0.00 -5.79
C ALA A 40 3.99 0.72 -4.48
N GLN A 41 4.24 2.03 -4.54
CA GLN A 41 4.54 2.84 -3.36
C GLN A 41 3.32 2.94 -2.42
N LEU A 42 2.13 3.21 -2.96
CA LEU A 42 0.91 3.29 -2.16
C LEU A 42 0.55 1.93 -1.56
N ALA A 43 0.75 0.85 -2.31
CA ALA A 43 0.61 -0.51 -1.81
C ALA A 43 1.58 -0.77 -0.65
N ALA A 44 2.86 -0.42 -0.78
CA ALA A 44 3.84 -0.59 0.29
C ALA A 44 3.44 0.13 1.60
N VAL A 45 2.94 1.37 1.48
CA VAL A 45 2.40 2.12 2.64
C VAL A 45 1.21 1.39 3.26
N ARG A 46 0.24 0.96 2.43
CA ARG A 46 -0.93 0.20 2.88
C ARG A 46 -0.53 -1.08 3.61
N LEU A 47 0.41 -1.85 3.05
CA LEU A 47 0.92 -3.08 3.67
C LEU A 47 1.60 -2.78 5.03
N GLY A 48 2.35 -1.69 5.11
CA GLY A 48 3.01 -1.25 6.34
C GLY A 48 2.04 -0.87 7.46
N VAL A 49 0.91 -0.25 7.12
CA VAL A 49 -0.19 0.06 8.07
C VAL A 49 -0.91 -1.24 8.46
N LEU A 50 -1.30 -2.06 7.49
CA LEU A 50 -2.03 -3.30 7.74
C LEU A 50 -1.25 -4.30 8.61
N ALA A 51 0.09 -4.28 8.52
CA ALA A 51 0.97 -5.09 9.34
C ALA A 51 0.88 -4.78 10.85
N VAL A 52 0.54 -3.54 11.22
CA VAL A 52 0.53 -3.07 12.62
C VAL A 52 -0.85 -2.67 13.13
N ALA A 53 -1.87 -2.65 12.28
CA ALA A 53 -3.25 -2.25 12.60
C ALA A 53 -4.03 -3.29 13.45
N GLY A 54 -3.35 -3.99 14.38
CA GLY A 54 -3.98 -4.95 15.28
C GLY A 54 -4.95 -4.26 16.27
N ASP A 55 -4.61 -3.05 16.68
CA ASP A 55 -5.44 -2.14 17.49
C ASP A 55 -6.81 -1.88 16.85
N VAL A 56 -6.85 -1.64 15.53
CA VAL A 56 -8.12 -1.47 14.80
C VAL A 56 -8.97 -2.74 14.84
N ALA A 57 -8.32 -3.91 14.78
CA ALA A 57 -9.03 -5.18 14.88
C ALA A 57 -9.57 -5.42 16.29
N ASP A 58 -8.79 -5.10 17.31
CA ASP A 58 -9.17 -5.25 18.71
C ASP A 58 -10.34 -4.34 19.07
N ASP A 59 -10.31 -3.07 18.63
CA ASP A 59 -11.40 -2.10 18.82
C ASP A 59 -12.70 -2.53 18.10
N ALA A 60 -12.59 -3.04 16.87
CA ALA A 60 -13.72 -3.50 16.09
C ALA A 60 -14.19 -4.94 16.44
N GLY A 61 -13.53 -5.64 17.38
CA GLY A 61 -13.82 -7.03 17.72
C GLY A 61 -13.57 -8.03 16.57
N ALA A 62 -12.68 -7.68 15.63
CA ALA A 62 -12.35 -8.50 14.48
C ALA A 62 -11.15 -9.42 14.75
N LYS A 63 -11.12 -10.59 14.09
CA LYS A 63 -10.02 -11.57 14.23
C LYS A 63 -8.64 -11.01 13.86
N SER A 64 -8.59 -10.06 12.92
CA SER A 64 -7.36 -9.42 12.46
C SER A 64 -7.69 -8.15 11.66
N ALA A 65 -6.70 -7.27 11.48
CA ALA A 65 -6.85 -6.08 10.66
C ALA A 65 -7.29 -6.41 9.22
N ALA A 66 -6.76 -7.51 8.65
CA ALA A 66 -7.17 -7.98 7.33
C ALA A 66 -8.63 -8.46 7.30
N SER A 67 -9.07 -9.17 8.34
CA SER A 67 -10.47 -9.60 8.45
C SER A 67 -11.42 -8.42 8.55
N TRP A 68 -11.08 -7.42 9.38
CA TRP A 68 -11.82 -6.17 9.48
C TRP A 68 -11.89 -5.46 8.13
N LEU A 69 -10.74 -5.17 7.52
CA LEU A 69 -10.67 -4.41 6.26
C LEU A 69 -11.39 -5.11 5.09
N SER A 70 -11.28 -6.45 5.01
CA SER A 70 -11.99 -7.21 3.98
C SER A 70 -13.51 -7.15 4.13
N HIS A 71 -14.01 -7.06 5.36
CA HIS A 71 -15.44 -6.93 5.63
C HIS A 71 -15.92 -5.50 5.38
N ASP A 72 -15.17 -4.51 5.88
CA ASP A 72 -15.49 -3.08 5.80
C ASP A 72 -15.55 -2.58 4.34
N GLN A 73 -14.58 -2.97 3.52
CA GLN A 73 -14.47 -2.53 2.12
C GLN A 73 -14.96 -3.57 1.10
N ASN A 74 -15.59 -4.66 1.56
CA ASN A 74 -16.05 -5.77 0.72
C ASN A 74 -14.98 -6.30 -0.26
N LEU A 75 -13.78 -6.54 0.25
CA LEU A 75 -12.62 -6.99 -0.54
C LEU A 75 -12.47 -8.52 -0.51
N ASP A 76 -11.72 -9.07 -1.46
CA ASP A 76 -11.30 -10.47 -1.42
C ASP A 76 -10.47 -10.74 -0.16
N LYS A 77 -11.03 -11.56 0.74
CA LYS A 77 -10.42 -11.95 2.00
C LYS A 77 -9.03 -12.55 1.82
N ARG A 78 -8.83 -13.43 0.82
CA ARG A 78 -7.54 -14.10 0.59
C ARG A 78 -6.47 -13.09 0.21
N ALA A 79 -6.81 -12.13 -0.65
CA ALA A 79 -5.88 -11.07 -1.05
C ALA A 79 -5.46 -10.21 0.14
N VAL A 80 -6.42 -9.71 0.94
CA VAL A 80 -6.12 -8.83 2.09
C VAL A 80 -5.33 -9.58 3.18
N HIS A 81 -5.62 -10.87 3.40
CA HIS A 81 -4.85 -11.68 4.33
C HIS A 81 -3.41 -11.94 3.85
N ALA A 82 -3.21 -12.20 2.55
CA ALA A 82 -1.87 -12.34 1.97
C ALA A 82 -1.08 -11.04 2.11
N ASP A 83 -1.71 -9.90 1.81
CA ASP A 83 -1.14 -8.56 2.00
C ASP A 83 -0.66 -8.35 3.44
N GLN A 84 -1.48 -8.70 4.44
CA GLN A 84 -1.08 -8.53 5.84
C GLN A 84 0.11 -9.43 6.23
N VAL A 85 0.19 -10.65 5.67
CA VAL A 85 1.35 -11.53 5.86
C VAL A 85 2.61 -10.93 5.23
N VAL A 86 2.51 -10.46 3.98
CA VAL A 86 3.62 -9.80 3.28
C VAL A 86 4.09 -8.56 4.05
N GLY A 87 3.16 -7.71 4.50
CA GLY A 87 3.48 -6.51 5.27
C GLY A 87 4.22 -6.82 6.57
N ARG A 88 3.82 -7.87 7.30
CA ARG A 88 4.54 -8.33 8.49
C ARG A 88 5.94 -8.85 8.16
N GLY A 89 6.10 -9.61 7.07
CA GLY A 89 7.40 -10.11 6.62
C GLY A 89 8.36 -9.01 6.17
N ALA A 90 7.86 -8.02 5.43
CA ALA A 90 8.64 -6.86 4.98
C ALA A 90 9.20 -6.06 6.17
N ARG A 91 8.42 -5.88 7.24
CA ARG A 91 8.89 -5.22 8.47
C ARG A 91 9.89 -6.06 9.25
N ALA A 92 9.74 -7.38 9.28
CA ALA A 92 10.72 -8.26 9.92
C ALA A 92 12.11 -8.20 9.25
N THR A 93 12.18 -7.76 8.00
CA THR A 93 13.43 -7.67 7.22
C THR A 93 14.13 -6.33 7.38
N VAL A 94 13.42 -5.27 7.81
CA VAL A 94 14.06 -4.02 8.25
C VAL A 94 14.60 -4.22 9.66
N VAL A 95 15.79 -4.82 9.74
CA VAL A 95 16.66 -4.72 10.92
C VAL A 95 17.67 -3.61 10.62
N PRO A 96 17.46 -2.37 11.10
CA PRO A 96 18.51 -1.38 11.09
C PRO A 96 19.51 -1.78 12.18
N GLY A 97 20.64 -2.39 11.79
CA GLY A 97 21.80 -2.53 12.68
C GLY A 97 22.33 -3.94 12.96
N CYS A 98 21.86 -5.02 12.32
CA CYS A 98 22.58 -6.29 12.40
C CYS A 98 23.76 -6.30 11.42
N CYS A 99 24.88 -5.73 11.87
CA CYS A 99 26.21 -6.06 11.35
C CYS A 99 26.52 -7.53 11.68
N CYS A 100 26.01 -8.46 10.89
CA CYS A 100 26.43 -9.86 10.92
C CYS A 100 27.05 -10.24 9.56
N LEU A 101 28.13 -9.56 9.21
CA LEU A 101 29.11 -9.98 8.21
C LEU A 101 30.49 -9.91 8.89
N GLY A 102 30.89 -11.00 9.55
CA GLY A 102 32.25 -11.13 10.10
C GLY A 102 32.45 -12.27 11.09
N GLY A 103 33.13 -13.34 10.64
CA GLY A 103 33.74 -14.40 11.45
C GLY A 103 32.89 -15.67 11.54
N ARG A 104 33.33 -16.85 11.05
CA ARG A 104 34.67 -17.40 10.83
C ARG A 104 34.68 -18.26 9.58
#